data_AF-A0A2S7P6I5-F1
#
_entry.id   AF-A0A2S7P6I5-F1
#
_cell.length_a   1.000
_cell.length_b   1.000
_cell.length_c   1.000
_cell.angle_alpha   90.00
_cell.angle_beta   90.00
_cell.angle_gamma   90.00
#
_symmetry.space_group_name_H-M   'P 1'
#
loop_
_entity.id
_entity.type
_entity.pdbx_description
1 polymer ?
#
loop_
_entity_poly.entity_id
_entity_poly.type
_entity_poly.pdbx_seq_one_letter_code
_entity_poly.pdbx_strand_id
1 'polypeptide(L)'
;MQCRCGKAWCYQCSVDWENIIRMGNKAHTRTCPNHPDHFRLRKDQIAARQTQLTQLVHGGPVNEILEQARAARNQERRVSMRPLAAAAAEARMKEQSSGGAGDTKVLLKRKRVNLKPAWEEN
;
A
#
# COMPACT_ATOMS: atom_id res chain seq x y z
N MET A 1 16.52 24.78 0.61
CA MET A 1 16.85 23.49 1.26
C MET A 1 17.72 22.67 0.33
N GLN A 2 18.50 21.73 0.84
CA GLN A 2 19.36 20.86 0.02
C GLN A 2 18.90 19.41 0.14
N CYS A 3 18.81 18.71 -1.00
CA CYS A 3 18.49 17.29 -1.06
C CYS A 3 19.73 16.44 -0.75
N ARG A 4 19.55 15.17 -0.37
CA ARG A 4 20.66 14.21 -0.19
C ARG A 4 21.52 14.03 -1.44
N CYS A 5 20.97 14.28 -2.62
CA CYS A 5 21.71 14.27 -3.89
C CYS A 5 22.50 15.57 -4.16
N GLY A 6 22.58 16.49 -3.18
CA GLY A 6 23.33 17.75 -3.29
C GLY A 6 22.57 18.90 -3.96
N LYS A 7 21.44 18.62 -4.63
CA LYS A 7 20.65 19.64 -5.33
C LYS A 7 19.84 20.52 -4.38
N ALA A 8 19.83 21.82 -4.64
CA ALA A 8 19.01 22.78 -3.92
C ALA A 8 17.58 22.78 -4.45
N TRP A 9 16.61 23.02 -3.58
CA TRP A 9 15.18 23.02 -3.92
C TRP A 9 14.37 23.93 -3.00
N CYS A 10 13.19 24.34 -3.48
CA CYS A 10 12.23 25.14 -2.73
C CYS A 10 11.46 24.26 -1.74
N TYR A 11 11.64 24.48 -0.44
CA TYR A 11 11.03 23.64 0.59
C TYR A 11 9.49 23.60 0.55
N GLN A 12 8.86 24.62 -0.02
CA GLN A 12 7.40 24.74 -0.05
C GLN A 12 6.74 23.98 -1.20
N CYS A 13 7.41 23.86 -2.35
CA CYS A 13 6.82 23.29 -3.57
C CYS A 13 7.69 22.25 -4.27
N SER A 14 8.85 21.92 -3.70
CA SER A 14 9.78 20.91 -4.20
C SER A 14 10.37 21.16 -5.58
N VAL A 15 10.23 22.38 -6.12
CA VAL A 15 10.87 22.73 -7.39
C VAL A 15 12.38 22.86 -7.22
N ASP A 16 13.11 22.36 -8.21
CA ASP A 16 14.57 22.46 -8.31
C ASP A 16 15.01 23.93 -8.40
N TRP A 17 16.08 24.28 -7.68
CA TRP A 17 16.68 25.60 -7.70
C TRP A 17 17.23 25.96 -9.09
N GLU A 18 17.77 24.99 -9.83
CA GLU A 18 18.24 25.22 -11.21
C GLU A 18 17.10 25.71 -12.12
N ASN A 19 15.89 25.16 -11.91
CA ASN A 19 14.70 25.58 -12.65
C ASN A 19 14.26 27.00 -12.25
N ILE A 20 14.38 27.37 -10.97
CA ILE A 20 14.11 28.73 -10.51
C ILE A 20 15.10 29.73 -11.13
N ILE A 21 16.39 29.37 -11.20
CA ILE A 21 17.39 30.23 -11.85
C ILE A 21 17.05 30.41 -13.34
N ARG A 22 16.68 29.33 -14.04
CA ARG A 22 16.42 29.35 -15.47
C ARG A 22 15.12 30.05 -15.86
N MET A 23 14.03 29.80 -15.14
CA MET A 23 12.67 30.27 -15.49
C MET A 23 12.16 31.38 -14.56
N GLY A 24 12.95 31.77 -13.55
CA GLY A 24 12.56 32.71 -12.51
C GLY A 24 11.45 32.16 -11.61
N ASN A 25 10.73 33.08 -10.97
CA ASN A 25 9.64 32.75 -10.03
C ASN A 25 8.47 31.98 -10.66
N LYS A 26 8.36 31.96 -11.99
CA LYS A 26 7.36 31.15 -12.71
C LYS A 26 7.68 29.65 -12.69
N ALA A 27 8.88 29.25 -12.27
CA ALA A 27 9.23 27.85 -12.05
C ALA A 27 8.42 27.21 -10.91
N HIS A 28 8.00 28.02 -9.93
CA HIS A 28 7.22 27.53 -8.79
C HIS A 28 5.86 26.98 -9.24
N THR A 29 5.30 26.05 -8.47
CA THR A 29 3.90 25.67 -8.69
C THR A 29 2.99 26.84 -8.32
N ARG A 30 1.85 27.02 -9.00
CA ARG A 30 0.89 28.11 -8.69
C ARG A 30 0.28 28.03 -7.28
N THR A 31 0.48 26.93 -6.57
CA THR A 31 0.08 26.79 -5.16
C THR A 31 1.20 27.20 -4.18
N CYS A 32 2.40 27.52 -4.68
CA CYS A 32 3.52 28.00 -3.90
C CYS A 32 3.40 29.52 -3.68
N PRO A 33 3.62 30.05 -2.46
CA PRO A 33 3.63 31.48 -2.20
C PRO A 33 4.64 32.28 -3.03
N ASN A 34 5.70 31.63 -3.51
CA ASN A 34 6.75 32.28 -4.30
C ASN A 34 6.39 32.41 -5.79
N HIS A 35 5.29 31.80 -6.25
CA HIS A 35 4.82 31.98 -7.62
C HIS A 35 4.14 33.36 -7.76
N PRO A 36 4.38 34.12 -8.84
CA PRO A 36 3.78 35.44 -9.02
C PRO A 36 2.25 35.40 -8.97
N ASP A 37 1.64 34.42 -9.64
CA ASP A 37 0.18 34.21 -9.66
C ASP A 37 -0.26 33.14 -8.65
N HIS A 38 0.28 33.18 -7.43
CA HIS A 38 -0.06 32.15 -6.45
C HIS A 38 -1.53 32.22 -6.05
N PHE A 39 -2.14 31.05 -5.88
CA PHE A 39 -3.48 30.93 -5.32
C PHE A 39 -3.51 29.92 -4.19
N ARG A 40 -4.38 30.17 -3.21
CA ARG A 40 -4.62 29.24 -2.11
C ARG A 40 -5.68 28.24 -2.53
N LEU A 41 -5.36 26.96 -2.37
CA LEU A 41 -6.36 25.90 -2.52
C LEU A 41 -7.44 26.08 -1.44
N ARG A 42 -8.69 25.87 -1.84
CA ARG A 42 -9.80 25.81 -0.89
C ARG A 42 -9.74 24.49 -0.10
N LYS A 43 -10.40 24.44 1.07
CA LYS A 43 -10.36 23.27 1.96
C LYS A 43 -10.85 21.99 1.30
N ASP A 44 -11.91 22.08 0.50
CA ASP A 44 -12.46 21.02 -0.35
C ASP A 44 -11.46 20.53 -1.40
N GLN A 45 -10.71 21.43 -2.04
CA GLN A 45 -9.69 21.07 -3.01
C GLN A 45 -8.50 20.34 -2.37
N ILE A 46 -8.12 20.75 -1.15
CA ILE A 46 -7.09 20.05 -0.36
C ILE A 46 -7.57 18.64 -0.01
N ALA A 47 -8.81 18.52 0.46
CA ALA A 47 -9.41 17.22 0.78
C ALA A 47 -9.49 16.31 -0.45
N ALA A 48 -9.93 16.83 -1.60
CA ALA A 48 -9.99 16.08 -2.85
C ALA A 48 -8.61 15.57 -3.29
N ARG A 49 -7.57 16.41 -3.19
CA ARG A 49 -6.18 16.01 -3.50
C ARG A 49 -5.67 14.92 -2.57
N GLN A 50 -5.94 15.03 -1.27
CA GLN A 50 -5.57 14.01 -0.29
C GLN A 50 -6.28 12.69 -0.59
N THR A 51 -7.58 12.73 -0.85
CA THR A 51 -8.37 11.56 -1.25
C THR A 51 -7.79 10.90 -2.51
N GLN A 52 -7.47 11.68 -3.54
CA GLN A 52 -6.84 11.14 -4.76
C GLN A 52 -5.49 10.46 -4.49
N LEU A 53 -4.63 11.07 -3.66
CA LEU A 53 -3.35 10.46 -3.28
C LEU A 53 -3.55 9.15 -2.50
N THR A 54 -4.47 9.15 -1.55
CA THR A 54 -4.84 7.95 -0.78
C THR A 54 -5.34 6.84 -1.71
N GLN A 55 -6.18 7.18 -2.69
CA GLN A 55 -6.69 6.23 -3.68
C GLN A 55 -5.59 5.69 -4.60
N LEU A 56 -4.58 6.48 -4.95
CA LEU A 56 -3.43 6.00 -5.73
C LEU A 56 -2.56 5.03 -4.94
N VAL A 57 -2.37 5.27 -3.64
CA VAL A 57 -1.51 4.44 -2.77
C VAL A 57 -2.22 3.18 -2.30
N HIS A 58 -3.47 3.30 -1.84
CA HIS A 58 -4.20 2.22 -1.19
C HIS A 58 -5.21 1.52 -2.12
N GLY A 59 -5.37 2.03 -3.34
CA GLY A 59 -6.43 1.62 -4.26
C GLY A 59 -7.65 2.52 -4.13
N GLY A 60 -8.16 2.98 -5.27
CA GLY A 60 -9.37 3.78 -5.34
C GLY A 60 -10.64 2.95 -5.21
N PRO A 61 -11.81 3.63 -5.18
CA PRO A 61 -13.08 2.94 -5.30
C PRO A 61 -13.07 2.07 -6.57
N VAL A 62 -13.41 0.81 -6.39
CA VAL A 62 -13.42 -0.17 -7.48
C VAL A 62 -14.63 0.12 -8.35
N ASN A 63 -14.44 0.26 -9.66
CA ASN A 63 -15.55 0.36 -10.61
C ASN A 63 -16.46 -0.87 -10.45
N GLU A 64 -17.78 -0.69 -10.42
CA GLU A 64 -18.77 -1.75 -10.31
C GLU A 64 -18.53 -2.90 -11.30
N ILE A 65 -18.12 -2.57 -12.54
CA ILE A 65 -17.79 -3.57 -13.57
C ILE A 65 -16.61 -4.45 -13.13
N LEU A 66 -15.59 -3.84 -12.52
CA LEU A 66 -14.41 -4.53 -12.05
C LEU A 66 -14.70 -5.36 -10.79
N GLU A 67 -15.63 -4.90 -9.96
CA GLU A 67 -16.14 -5.67 -8.82
C GLU A 67 -16.91 -6.91 -9.26
N GLN A 68 -17.82 -6.77 -10.23
CA GLN A 68 -18.56 -7.89 -10.82
C GLN A 68 -17.62 -8.93 -11.46
N ALA A 69 -16.61 -8.48 -12.23
CA ALA A 69 -15.62 -9.37 -12.82
C ALA A 69 -14.80 -10.13 -11.75
N ARG A 70 -14.44 -9.46 -10.65
CA ARG A 70 -13.76 -10.12 -9.51
C ARG A 70 -14.66 -11.14 -8.84
N ALA A 71 -15.94 -10.83 -8.64
CA ALA A 71 -16.92 -11.72 -8.04
C ALA A 71 -17.11 -12.98 -8.90
N ALA A 72 -17.29 -12.84 -10.21
CA ALA A 72 -17.41 -13.96 -11.16
C ALA A 72 -16.19 -14.88 -11.10
N ARG A 73 -14.98 -14.33 -11.22
CA ARG A 73 -13.73 -15.10 -11.14
C ARG A 73 -13.57 -15.82 -9.79
N ASN A 74 -13.95 -15.17 -8.68
CA ASN A 74 -13.89 -15.79 -7.37
C ASN A 74 -14.91 -16.93 -7.23
N GLN A 75 -16.08 -16.79 -7.84
CA GLN A 75 -17.09 -17.84 -7.88
C GLN A 75 -16.60 -19.05 -8.68
N GLU A 76 -16.01 -18.83 -9.85
CA GLU A 76 -15.38 -19.90 -10.64
C GLU A 76 -14.30 -20.63 -9.85
N ARG A 77 -13.42 -19.88 -9.18
CA ARG A 77 -12.38 -20.46 -8.31
C ARG A 77 -12.98 -21.24 -7.14
N ARG A 78 -14.06 -20.76 -6.53
CA ARG A 78 -14.75 -21.50 -5.45
C ARG A 78 -15.32 -22.81 -5.97
N VAL A 79 -15.96 -22.80 -7.13
CA VAL A 79 -16.54 -24.00 -7.74
C VAL A 79 -15.45 -25.02 -8.05
N SER A 80 -14.32 -24.60 -8.62
CA SER A 80 -13.21 -25.51 -8.93
C SER A 80 -12.48 -26.03 -7.69
N MET A 81 -12.34 -25.21 -6.63
CA MET A 81 -11.65 -25.59 -5.40
C MET A 81 -12.52 -26.38 -4.42
N ARG A 82 -13.85 -26.28 -4.50
CA ARG A 82 -14.79 -26.98 -3.62
C ARG A 82 -14.60 -28.51 -3.58
N PRO A 83 -14.45 -29.23 -4.70
CA PRO A 83 -14.20 -30.68 -4.66
C PRO A 83 -12.83 -31.02 -4.06
N LEU A 84 -11.80 -30.22 -4.36
CA LEU A 84 -10.46 -30.39 -3.79
C LEU A 84 -10.45 -30.17 -2.27
N ALA A 85 -11.21 -29.19 -1.80
CA ALA A 85 -11.38 -28.93 -0.37
C ALA A 85 -12.16 -30.06 0.34
N ALA A 86 -13.18 -30.64 -0.30
CA ALA A 86 -13.92 -31.78 0.23
C ALA A 86 -13.02 -33.03 0.36
N ALA A 87 -12.26 -33.36 -0.69
CA ALA A 87 -11.31 -34.47 -0.66
C ALA A 87 -10.21 -34.28 0.40
N ALA A 88 -9.70 -33.05 0.55
CA ALA A 88 -8.73 -32.73 1.61
C ALA A 88 -9.33 -32.82 3.03
N ALA A 89 -10.62 -32.49 3.20
CA ALA A 89 -11.31 -32.64 4.49
C ALA A 89 -11.51 -34.11 4.86
N GLU A 90 -11.88 -34.96 3.90
CA GLU A 90 -11.99 -36.41 4.10
C GLU A 90 -10.64 -37.05 4.43
N ALA A 91 -9.56 -36.62 3.75
CA ALA A 91 -8.20 -37.06 4.07
C ALA A 91 -7.80 -36.69 5.52
N ARG A 92 -8.09 -35.46 5.96
CA ARG A 92 -7.82 -35.03 7.34
C ARG A 92 -8.64 -35.82 8.37
N MET A 93 -9.90 -36.11 8.09
CA MET A 93 -10.73 -36.94 8.98
C MET A 93 -10.18 -38.38 9.09
N LYS A 94 -9.65 -38.92 7.98
CA LYS A 94 -9.04 -40.25 7.95
C LYS A 94 -7.68 -40.30 8.67
N GLU A 95 -6.89 -39.24 8.59
CA GLU A 95 -5.65 -39.08 9.38
C GLU A 95 -5.95 -38.90 10.88
N GLN A 96 -7.00 -38.13 11.22
CA GLN A 96 -7.43 -37.95 12.62
C GLN A 96 -8.03 -39.22 13.24
N SER A 97 -8.69 -40.06 12.44
CA SER A 97 -9.24 -41.33 12.94
C SER A 97 -8.19 -42.45 13.02
N SER A 98 -7.09 -42.35 12.27
CA SER A 98 -5.96 -43.29 12.35
C SER A 98 -4.86 -42.87 13.34
N GLY A 99 -4.81 -41.58 13.72
CA GLY A 99 -3.94 -41.06 14.77
C GLY A 99 -4.65 -41.00 16.12
N GLY A 100 -4.56 -42.09 16.90
CA GLY A 100 -4.97 -42.12 18.30
C GLY A 100 -4.35 -40.98 19.11
N ALA A 101 -5.10 -40.53 20.12
CA ALA A 101 -4.75 -39.44 21.02
C ALA A 101 -3.31 -39.53 21.55
N GLY A 102 -2.39 -38.74 21.00
CA GLY A 102 -1.02 -38.73 21.51
C GLY A 102 -0.04 -37.95 20.65
N ASP A 103 -0.25 -36.65 20.44
CA ASP A 103 0.88 -35.70 20.23
C ASP A 103 0.50 -34.21 20.18
N THR A 104 -0.62 -33.81 20.80
CA THR A 104 -1.06 -32.40 20.88
C THR A 104 -0.27 -31.54 21.88
N LYS A 105 1.02 -31.80 22.09
CA LYS A 105 1.88 -30.98 22.99
C LYS A 105 3.12 -30.36 22.35
N VAL A 106 3.48 -30.68 21.10
CA VAL A 106 4.78 -30.23 20.55
C VAL A 106 4.70 -28.94 19.70
N LEU A 107 3.53 -28.53 19.21
CA LEU A 107 3.42 -27.47 18.18
C LEU A 107 3.33 -26.00 18.69
N LEU A 108 3.45 -25.73 20.00
CA LEU A 108 3.30 -24.37 20.54
C LEU A 108 4.58 -23.69 21.05
N LYS A 109 5.77 -24.23 20.78
CA LYS A 109 7.03 -23.47 20.98
C LYS A 109 7.50 -22.84 19.67
N ARG A 110 6.74 -21.87 19.15
CA ARG A 110 7.27 -20.94 18.15
C ARG A 110 8.38 -20.11 18.82
N LYS A 111 9.64 -20.40 18.49
CA LYS A 111 10.82 -19.66 18.91
C LYS A 111 10.66 -18.22 18.42
N ARG A 112 10.45 -17.25 19.32
CA ARG A 112 10.42 -15.82 18.96
C ARG A 112 11.81 -15.46 18.44
N VAL A 113 11.90 -15.16 17.15
CA VAL A 113 13.12 -14.56 16.59
C VAL A 113 13.12 -13.11 17.03
N ASN A 114 14.09 -12.73 17.87
CA ASN A 114 14.35 -11.33 18.19
C ASN A 114 14.95 -10.67 16.93
N LEU A 115 14.09 -10.27 15.99
CA LEU A 115 14.51 -9.34 14.94
C LEU A 115 14.62 -7.96 15.58
N LYS A 116 15.85 -7.47 15.71
CA LYS A 116 16.09 -6.07 16.04
C LYS A 116 15.59 -5.20 14.88
N PRO A 117 15.00 -4.03 15.17
CA PRO A 117 14.61 -3.08 14.14
C PRO A 117 15.84 -2.55 13.39
N ALA A 118 15.68 -2.27 12.09
CA ALA A 118 16.76 -1.98 11.15
C ALA A 118 17.59 -0.71 11.42
N TRP A 119 17.28 0.06 12.47
CA TRP A 119 18.01 1.27 12.85
C TRP A 119 18.98 1.06 14.03
N GLU A 120 19.06 -0.15 14.58
CA GLU A 120 19.98 -0.51 15.67
C GLU A 120 21.24 -1.26 15.18
N GLU A 121 21.81 -0.82 14.05
CA GLU A 121 23.18 -1.17 13.66
C GLU A 121 24.07 0.06 13.84
N ASN A 122 24.73 0.14 15.00
CA ASN A 122 25.92 0.95 15.29
C ASN A 122 26.75 0.23 16.35
#